data_AF-A0A969C5Y4-F1
#
_entry.id   AF-A0A969C5Y4-F1
#
_cell.length_a   1.000
_cell.length_b   1.000
_cell.length_c   1.000
_cell.angle_alpha   90.00
_cell.angle_beta   90.00
_cell.angle_gamma   90.00
#
_symmetry.space_group_name_H-M   'P 1'
#
loop_
_entity.id
_entity.type
_entity.pdbx_description
1 polymer ?
#
loop_
_entity_poly.entity_id
_entity_poly.type
_entity_poly.pdbx_seq_one_letter_code
_entity_poly.pdbx_strand_id
1 'polypeptide(L)'
;MGHGPHVLRGMEIYKDRLIAYSLGNFATYGWFQLAGATAETMVLEVKIDSEGKFVSGKIHPFVLRDRGILTKDETKSAISTIRRLSQMDFPTTAPKVDDDGTISK
;
A
#
# COMPACT_ATOMS: atom_id res chain seq x y z
N MET A 1 -14.32 5.68 -18.62
CA MET A 1 -14.41 6.37 -17.31
C MET A 1 -14.76 5.32 -16.28
N GLY A 2 -13.87 5.06 -15.33
CA GLY A 2 -14.16 4.23 -14.17
C GLY A 2 -13.63 4.95 -12.95
N HIS A 3 -14.52 5.31 -12.01
CA HIS A 3 -14.08 5.64 -10.67
C HIS A 3 -13.80 4.30 -9.98
N GLY A 4 -12.55 4.04 -9.63
CA GLY A 4 -12.22 2.88 -8.81
C GLY A 4 -12.49 3.22 -7.34
N PRO A 5 -13.02 2.29 -6.53
CA PRO A 5 -12.98 2.48 -5.09
C PRO A 5 -11.52 2.72 -4.65
N HIS A 6 -11.30 3.59 -3.68
CA HIS A 6 -9.98 3.94 -3.16
C HIS A 6 -9.42 2.80 -2.29
N VAL A 7 -9.05 1.70 -2.94
CA VAL A 7 -8.46 0.48 -2.35
C VAL A 7 -6.96 0.43 -2.59
N LEU A 8 -6.25 -0.42 -1.84
CA LEU A 8 -4.84 -0.73 -2.10
C LEU A 8 -4.65 -1.30 -3.52
N ARG A 9 -3.54 -0.92 -4.17
CA ARG A 9 -3.13 -1.46 -5.48
C ARG A 9 -1.65 -1.85 -5.46
N GLY A 10 -1.24 -2.69 -6.41
CA GLY A 10 0.14 -3.12 -6.52
C GLY A 10 1.14 -1.96 -6.64
N MET A 11 2.39 -2.26 -6.35
CA MET A 11 3.54 -1.38 -6.53
C MET A 11 4.53 -2.04 -7.48
N GLU A 12 5.33 -1.22 -8.15
CA GLU A 12 6.45 -1.71 -8.97
C GLU A 12 7.68 -0.82 -8.85
N ILE A 13 8.83 -1.37 -9.22
CA ILE A 13 10.06 -0.61 -9.43
C ILE A 13 10.28 -0.49 -10.93
N TYR A 14 10.13 0.73 -11.43
CA TYR A 14 10.34 1.06 -12.83
C TYR A 14 11.46 2.08 -12.97
N LYS A 15 12.49 1.77 -13.77
CA LYS A 15 13.70 2.61 -13.94
C LYS A 15 14.30 3.04 -12.60
N ASP A 16 14.47 2.07 -11.70
CA ASP A 16 14.96 2.25 -10.32
C ASP A 16 14.09 3.15 -9.42
N ARG A 17 12.84 3.45 -9.79
CA ARG A 17 11.93 4.28 -8.99
C ARG A 17 10.73 3.45 -8.54
N LEU A 18 10.36 3.57 -7.28
CA LEU A 18 9.15 2.95 -6.75
C LEU A 18 7.92 3.71 -7.25
N ILE A 19 6.96 2.99 -7.80
CA ILE A 19 5.65 3.50 -8.20
C ILE A 19 4.61 2.78 -7.33
N ALA A 20 3.88 3.55 -6.52
CA ALA A 20 2.73 3.06 -5.76
C ALA A 20 1.43 3.54 -6.41
N TYR A 21 0.63 2.60 -6.92
CA TYR A 21 -0.55 2.95 -7.72
C TYR A 21 -1.76 3.36 -6.88
N SER A 22 -1.84 2.90 -5.62
CA SER A 22 -2.81 3.37 -4.62
C SER A 22 -2.42 2.89 -3.23
N LEU A 23 -2.54 3.78 -2.25
CA LEU A 23 -2.28 3.50 -0.83
C LEU A 23 -3.57 3.27 -0.02
N GLY A 24 -4.73 3.20 -0.70
CA GLY A 24 -6.03 3.12 -0.05
C GLY A 24 -6.48 4.46 0.53
N ASN A 25 -7.47 4.40 1.42
CA ASN A 25 -8.05 5.56 2.08
C ASN A 25 -7.32 5.88 3.38
N PHE A 26 -6.77 7.09 3.56
CA PHE A 26 -6.02 7.40 4.79
C PHE A 26 -6.85 8.13 5.87
N ALA A 27 -7.62 9.14 5.49
CA ALA A 27 -8.46 9.92 6.39
C ALA A 27 -9.82 10.14 5.73
N THR A 28 -10.79 9.28 6.03
CA THR A 28 -12.16 9.42 5.55
C THR A 28 -13.07 9.80 6.71
N TYR A 29 -14.16 10.49 6.42
CA TYR A 29 -15.20 10.83 7.40
C TYR A 29 -16.57 10.69 6.74
N GLY A 30 -17.52 10.04 7.42
CA GLY A 30 -18.90 9.91 6.93
C GLY A 30 -19.19 8.60 6.17
N TRP A 31 -19.90 8.69 5.04
CA TRP A 31 -20.72 7.62 4.44
C TRP A 31 -19.99 6.58 3.58
N PHE A 32 -18.67 6.41 3.74
CA PHE A 32 -17.97 5.35 3.02
C PHE A 32 -18.22 4.00 3.69
N GLN A 33 -18.58 2.98 2.91
CA GLN A 33 -18.58 1.60 3.41
C GLN A 33 -17.13 1.15 3.61
N LEU A 34 -16.65 1.25 4.85
CA LEU A 34 -15.35 0.79 5.30
C LEU A 34 -15.48 -0.69 5.72
N ALA A 35 -15.42 -1.59 4.74
CA ALA A 35 -15.46 -3.03 5.00
C ALA A 35 -14.57 -3.78 4.00
N GLY A 36 -13.82 -4.77 4.49
CA GLY A 36 -12.88 -5.54 3.67
C GLY A 36 -11.86 -4.64 2.99
N ALA A 37 -11.67 -4.81 1.67
CA ALA A 37 -10.63 -4.12 0.90
C ALA A 37 -10.71 -2.59 0.90
N THR A 38 -11.87 -1.98 1.19
CA THR A 38 -12.01 -0.51 1.28
C THR A 38 -11.64 0.07 2.64
N ALA A 39 -11.52 -0.78 3.67
CA ALA A 39 -11.05 -0.41 5.00
C ALA A 39 -9.52 -0.56 5.13
N GLU A 40 -8.88 -1.38 4.30
CA GLU A 40 -7.42 -1.53 4.30
C GLU A 40 -6.74 -0.25 3.82
N THR A 41 -5.71 0.15 4.54
CA THR A 41 -4.90 1.34 4.21
C THR A 41 -3.47 1.19 4.75
N MET A 42 -2.60 2.10 4.37
CA MET A 42 -1.20 2.06 4.81
C MET A 42 -0.57 3.44 4.84
N VAL A 43 0.43 3.58 5.70
CA VAL A 43 1.46 4.61 5.54
C VAL A 43 2.66 3.96 4.86
N LEU A 44 3.11 4.55 3.76
CA LEU A 44 4.31 4.11 3.04
C LEU A 44 5.48 5.04 3.38
N GLU A 45 6.51 4.49 3.99
CA GLU A 45 7.79 5.15 4.18
C GLU A 45 8.74 4.73 3.05
N VAL A 46 9.39 5.70 2.42
CA VAL A 46 10.29 5.46 1.28
C VAL A 46 11.59 6.20 1.50
N LYS A 47 12.71 5.49 1.35
CA LYS A 47 14.04 6.07 1.26
C LYS A 47 14.49 6.10 -0.20
N ILE A 48 14.91 7.28 -0.64
CA ILE A 48 15.47 7.51 -1.97
C ILE A 48 16.86 8.11 -1.87
N ASP A 49 17.68 7.92 -2.92
CA ASP A 49 18.96 8.61 -3.05
C ASP A 49 18.79 10.01 -3.67
N SER A 50 19.91 10.72 -3.88
CA SER A 50 19.93 12.07 -4.46
C SER A 50 19.49 12.13 -5.93
N GLU A 51 19.45 11.00 -6.63
CA GLU A 51 18.94 10.89 -8.02
C GLU A 51 17.44 10.48 -8.05
N GLY A 52 16.86 10.27 -6.87
CA GLY A 52 15.49 9.80 -6.67
C GLY A 52 15.31 8.31 -6.97
N LYS A 53 16.38 7.51 -6.95
CA LYS A 53 16.29 6.04 -7.05
C LYS A 53 15.83 5.48 -5.72
N PHE A 54 15.01 4.44 -5.79
CA PHE A 54 14.52 3.69 -4.65
C PHE A 54 15.67 2.96 -3.96
N VAL A 55 15.83 3.19 -2.65
CA VAL A 55 16.82 2.54 -1.78
C VAL A 55 16.15 1.46 -0.94
N SER A 56 15.10 1.82 -0.22
CA SER A 56 14.34 0.91 0.65
C SER A 56 12.99 1.52 1.01
N GLY A 57 12.08 0.72 1.56
CA GLY A 57 10.81 1.24 2.09
C GLY A 57 10.26 0.42 3.25
N LYS A 58 9.20 0.94 3.88
CA LYS A 58 8.48 0.29 4.96
C LYS A 58 6.98 0.54 4.82
N ILE A 59 6.20 -0.52 4.86
CA ILE A 59 4.74 -0.47 4.96
C ILE A 59 4.38 -0.49 6.45
N HIS A 60 3.67 0.54 6.88
CA HIS A 60 3.02 0.58 8.17
C HIS A 60 1.52 0.30 7.94
N PRO A 61 1.02 -0.89 8.29
CA PRO A 61 -0.33 -1.30 7.93
C PRO A 61 -1.36 -0.74 8.90
N PHE A 62 -2.47 -0.26 8.34
CA PHE A 62 -3.60 0.29 9.09
C PHE A 62 -4.92 -0.20 8.51
N VAL A 63 -5.97 -0.10 9.32
CA VAL A 63 -7.35 -0.29 8.90
C VAL A 63 -8.19 0.88 9.39
N LEU A 64 -9.10 1.34 8.54
CA LEU A 64 -10.11 2.30 8.92
C LEU A 64 -11.28 1.58 9.61
N ARG A 65 -11.60 2.00 10.83
CA ARG A 65 -12.73 1.49 11.62
C ARG A 65 -13.79 2.57 11.83
N ASP A 66 -15.00 2.14 12.14
CA ASP A 66 -16.14 3.00 12.43
C ASP A 66 -16.35 4.10 11.35
N ARG A 67 -16.22 5.37 11.73
CA ARG A 67 -16.35 6.53 10.84
C ARG A 67 -15.01 7.01 10.29
N GLY A 68 -14.12 6.09 9.92
CA GLY A 68 -12.82 6.39 9.31
C GLY A 68 -11.69 6.60 10.31
N ILE A 69 -11.80 6.04 11.51
CA ILE A 69 -10.74 6.07 12.52
C ILE A 69 -9.60 5.16 12.07
N LEU A 70 -8.42 5.75 11.87
CA LEU A 70 -7.20 5.03 11.55
C LEU A 70 -6.76 4.20 12.75
N THR A 71 -6.74 2.88 12.58
CA THR A 71 -6.35 1.91 13.62
C THR A 71 -5.23 1.03 13.09
N LYS A 72 -4.27 0.69 13.94
CA LYS A 72 -3.18 -0.22 13.56
C LYS A 72 -3.76 -1.57 13.13
N ASP A 73 -3.27 -2.07 12.00
CA ASP A 73 -3.66 -3.38 11.49
C ASP A 73 -2.75 -4.46 12.08
N GLU A 74 -3.19 -5.04 13.20
CA GLU A 74 -2.46 -6.12 13.86
C GLU A 74 -2.42 -7.42 13.03
N THR A 75 -3.33 -7.57 12.05
CA THR A 75 -3.34 -8.73 11.15
C THR A 75 -2.37 -8.58 9.98
N LYS A 76 -1.85 -7.38 9.75
CA LYS A 76 -0.98 -7.03 8.63
C LYS A 76 -1.59 -7.38 7.27
N SER A 77 -2.92 -7.35 7.16
CA SER A 77 -3.64 -7.69 5.94
C SER A 77 -3.23 -6.74 4.80
N ALA A 78 -3.01 -5.46 5.07
CA ALA A 78 -2.54 -4.50 4.07
C ALA A 78 -1.18 -4.88 3.45
N ILE A 79 -0.24 -5.43 4.24
CA ILE A 79 1.05 -5.93 3.73
C ILE A 79 0.81 -7.12 2.81
N SER A 80 -0.01 -8.07 3.23
CA SER A 80 -0.33 -9.26 2.43
C SER A 80 -1.03 -8.91 1.12
N THR A 81 -1.96 -7.95 1.16
CA THR A 81 -2.70 -7.43 0.00
C THR A 81 -1.75 -6.76 -0.98
N ILE A 82 -0.91 -5.82 -0.53
CA ILE A 82 0.05 -5.13 -1.39
C ILE A 82 1.04 -6.10 -2.02
N ARG A 83 1.60 -7.05 -1.24
CA ARG A 83 2.50 -8.07 -1.77
C ARG A 83 1.84 -8.85 -2.91
N ARG A 84 0.64 -9.38 -2.65
CA ARG A 84 -0.11 -10.17 -3.63
C ARG A 84 -0.44 -9.37 -4.88
N LEU A 85 -0.98 -8.16 -4.73
CA LEU A 85 -1.36 -7.30 -5.85
C LEU A 85 -0.14 -6.87 -6.67
N SER A 86 0.97 -6.52 -6.02
CA SER A 86 2.21 -6.18 -6.71
C SER A 86 2.70 -7.34 -7.58
N GLN A 87 2.74 -8.55 -7.02
CA GLN A 87 3.17 -9.75 -7.75
C GLN A 87 2.22 -10.13 -8.91
N MET A 88 0.91 -9.92 -8.74
CA MET A 88 -0.08 -10.19 -9.77
C MET A 88 -0.03 -9.17 -10.92
N ASP A 89 0.06 -7.88 -10.58
CA ASP A 89 0.01 -6.78 -11.56
C ASP A 89 1.37 -6.60 -12.25
N PHE A 90 2.47 -6.85 -11.53
CA PHE A 90 3.84 -6.57 -11.94
C PHE A 90 4.78 -7.76 -11.68
N PRO A 91 4.57 -8.92 -12.31
CA PRO A 91 5.29 -10.16 -12.00
C PRO A 91 6.81 -10.07 -12.15
N THR A 92 7.32 -9.11 -12.93
CA THR A 92 8.75 -8.90 -13.18
C THR A 92 9.33 -7.67 -12.48
N THR A 93 8.51 -6.72 -12.06
CA THR A 93 8.93 -5.42 -11.50
C THR A 93 8.40 -5.17 -10.10
N ALA A 94 7.61 -6.08 -9.52
CA ALA A 94 7.15 -5.99 -8.15
C ALA A 94 8.33 -5.92 -7.17
N PRO A 95 8.33 -4.99 -6.20
CA PRO A 95 9.32 -5.00 -5.14
C PRO A 95 9.10 -6.22 -4.24
N LYS A 96 10.16 -6.68 -3.59
CA LYS A 96 10.04 -7.65 -2.50
C LYS A 96 9.44 -6.95 -1.28
N VAL A 97 8.41 -7.57 -0.71
CA VAL A 97 7.74 -7.08 0.50
C VAL A 97 7.77 -8.17 1.56
N ASP A 98 8.52 -7.98 2.65
CA ASP A 98 8.65 -8.94 3.75
C ASP A 98 7.46 -8.88 4.72
N ASP A 99 7.32 -9.87 5.61
CA ASP A 99 6.16 -10.02 6.53
C ASP A 99 6.08 -8.93 7.60
N ASP A 100 7.15 -8.18 7.78
CA ASP A 100 7.19 -7.01 8.64
C ASP A 100 6.91 -5.71 7.85
N GLY A 101 6.63 -5.80 6.55
CA GLY A 101 6.38 -4.66 5.67
C GLY A 101 7.65 -4.01 5.11
N THR A 102 8.83 -4.55 5.36
CA THR A 102 10.07 -4.05 4.75
C THR A 102 10.02 -4.27 3.23
N ILE A 103 10.38 -3.22 2.48
CA ILE A 103 10.39 -3.22 1.02
C ILE A 103 11.83 -3.12 0.51
N SER A 104 12.21 -4.04 -0.37
CA SER A 104 13.46 -3.98 -1.14
C SER A 104 13.19 -4.12 -2.63
N LYS A 105 14.24 -3.87 -3.43
CA LYS A 105 14.27 -4.31 -4.81
C LYS A 105 14.10 -5.83 -4.89
#